data_AF-A0A7K2WKF6-F1
#
_entry.id   AF-A0A7K2WKF6-F1
#
_cell.length_a   1.000
_cell.length_b   1.000
_cell.length_c   1.000
_cell.angle_alpha   90.00
_cell.angle_beta   90.00
_cell.angle_gamma   90.00
#
_symmetry.space_group_name_H-M   'P 1'
#
loop_
_entity.id
_entity.type
_entity.pdbx_description
1 polymer ?
#
loop_
_entity_poly.entity_id
_entity_poly.type
_entity_poly.pdbx_seq_one_letter_code
_entity_poly.pdbx_strand_id
1 'polypeptide(L)'
;AGLSPAPCPRALLRLLTPPTPTRPHRAETYRTDHRAETYRTGHRAGGPDHPVDHHRSPATDRPAQGYGLVQFVLAAHEGQRNTRLFWAACRAYEHGFGEGLAETLIEAAVRTGLLEQEARATVASAARLSSPRRGA
;
A
#
# COMPACT_ATOMS: atom_id res chain seq x y z
N ALA A 1 36.96 43.32 -0.06
CA ALA A 1 36.66 42.46 1.11
C ALA A 1 35.43 41.63 0.78
N GLY A 2 35.62 40.33 0.48
CA GLY A 2 34.52 39.42 0.21
C GLY A 2 33.94 38.90 1.53
N LEU A 3 32.68 39.20 1.79
CA LEU A 3 31.97 38.71 2.96
C LEU A 3 31.83 37.18 2.84
N SER A 4 32.25 36.44 3.87
CA SER A 4 32.08 34.99 3.91
C SER A 4 30.59 34.64 4.02
N PRO A 5 30.06 33.66 3.26
CA PRO A 5 28.65 33.28 3.36
C PRO A 5 28.34 32.77 4.77
N ALA A 6 27.25 33.27 5.35
CA ALA A 6 26.81 32.84 6.67
C ALA A 6 26.57 31.32 6.72
N PRO A 7 26.94 30.64 7.81
CA PRO A 7 26.72 29.20 7.94
C PRO A 7 25.22 28.90 7.89
N CYS A 8 24.85 27.96 7.02
CA CYS A 8 23.45 27.56 6.82
C CYS A 8 22.86 27.07 8.15
N PRO A 9 21.72 27.60 8.62
CA PRO A 9 21.13 27.16 9.87
C PRO A 9 20.68 25.70 9.75
N ARG A 10 21.11 24.87 10.70
CA ARG A 10 20.79 23.42 10.76
C ARG A 10 19.30 23.08 10.67
N ALA A 11 18.42 24.03 10.98
CA ALA A 11 16.97 23.89 10.81
C ALA A 11 16.55 23.71 9.35
N LEU A 12 17.20 24.41 8.40
CA LEU A 12 16.89 24.27 6.97
C LEU A 12 17.32 22.90 6.43
N LEU A 13 18.43 22.34 6.91
CA LEU A 13 18.88 20.99 6.53
C LEU A 13 17.88 19.90 6.91
N ARG A 14 17.08 20.10 7.97
CA ARG A 14 16.05 19.14 8.41
C ARG A 14 14.81 19.12 7.51
N LEU A 15 14.58 20.18 6.73
CA LEU A 15 13.46 20.27 5.78
C LEU A 15 13.77 19.59 4.44
N LEU A 16 15.05 19.49 4.07
CA LEU A 16 15.50 18.80 2.86
C LEU A 16 15.70 17.29 3.05
N THR A 17 15.71 16.79 4.28
CA THR A 17 15.75 15.35 4.56
C THR A 17 14.32 14.80 4.63
N PRO A 18 13.90 13.89 3.73
CA PRO A 18 12.62 13.23 3.89
C PRO A 18 12.59 12.49 5.24
N PRO A 19 11.46 12.50 5.98
CA PRO A 19 11.35 11.74 7.21
C PRO A 19 11.62 10.27 6.88
N THR A 20 12.55 9.66 7.62
CA THR A 20 12.78 8.22 7.51
C THR A 20 11.46 7.51 7.78
N PRO A 21 10.97 6.64 6.88
CA PRO A 21 9.82 5.83 7.20
C PRO A 21 10.22 4.95 8.39
N THR A 22 9.60 5.20 9.54
CA THR A 22 9.60 4.28 10.67
C THR A 22 9.05 2.96 10.14
N ARG A 23 9.94 1.98 9.91
CA ARG A 23 9.53 0.61 9.66
C ARG A 23 8.59 0.21 10.81
N PRO A 24 7.33 -0.17 10.55
CA PRO A 24 6.54 -0.77 11.60
C PRO A 24 7.29 -2.03 12.04
N HIS A 25 7.55 -2.09 13.34
CA HIS A 25 8.06 -3.28 14.01
C HIS A 25 7.18 -4.45 13.59
N ARG A 26 7.84 -5.50 13.10
CA ARG A 26 7.35 -6.86 12.91
C ARG A 26 6.36 -7.22 14.02
N ALA A 27 5.07 -7.20 13.71
CA ALA A 27 4.05 -7.89 14.49
C ALA A 27 4.19 -9.38 14.19
N GLU A 28 5.20 -9.96 14.81
CA GLU A 28 5.25 -11.37 15.15
C GLU A 28 4.00 -11.67 16.00
N THR A 29 3.37 -12.81 15.75
CA THR A 29 2.27 -13.42 16.53
C THR A 29 0.83 -13.10 16.07
N TYR A 30 0.44 -13.65 14.92
CA TYR A 30 -0.82 -14.40 14.87
C TYR A 30 -0.47 -15.89 14.71
N ARG A 31 -0.06 -16.52 15.82
CA ARG A 31 -0.10 -17.98 15.96
C ARG A 31 -1.41 -18.33 16.67
N THR A 32 -2.53 -17.98 16.05
CA THR A 32 -3.81 -18.48 16.52
C THR A 32 -3.87 -19.94 16.13
N ASP A 33 -3.58 -20.75 17.13
CA ASP A 33 -4.00 -22.13 17.30
C ASP A 33 -5.38 -22.35 16.64
N HIS A 34 -5.39 -22.97 15.46
CA HIS A 34 -6.55 -23.67 14.93
C HIS A 34 -6.24 -25.16 14.95
N ARG A 35 -6.10 -25.69 16.16
CA ARG A 35 -6.28 -27.10 16.43
C ARG A 35 -7.78 -27.38 16.56
N ALA A 36 -8.36 -27.97 15.51
CA ALA A 36 -9.56 -28.79 15.55
C ALA A 36 -9.52 -29.66 14.28
N GLU A 37 -8.81 -30.80 14.28
CA GLU A 37 -9.24 -32.05 14.92
C GLU A 37 -10.72 -32.34 14.63
N THR A 38 -11.00 -32.86 13.43
CA THR A 38 -11.66 -34.17 13.21
C THR A 38 -11.94 -34.40 11.72
N TYR A 39 -10.99 -34.97 11.00
CA TYR A 39 -11.33 -35.90 9.93
C TYR A 39 -10.70 -37.25 10.29
N ARG A 40 -11.49 -38.09 10.92
CA ARG A 40 -11.15 -39.49 11.18
C ARG A 40 -12.31 -40.32 10.69
N THR A 41 -12.14 -40.96 9.53
CA THR A 41 -12.79 -42.18 9.00
C THR A 41 -12.80 -42.05 7.47
N GLY A 42 -12.16 -42.89 6.65
CA GLY A 42 -11.38 -44.09 6.88
C GLY A 42 -10.50 -44.39 5.65
N HIS A 43 -9.47 -45.21 5.87
CA HIS A 43 -8.52 -45.68 4.87
C HIS A 43 -9.16 -46.63 3.84
N ARG A 44 -8.83 -46.48 2.55
CA ARG A 44 -8.10 -47.53 1.78
C ARG A 44 -7.49 -47.05 0.45
N ALA A 45 -6.19 -47.29 0.33
CA ALA A 45 -5.39 -47.62 -0.87
C ALA A 45 -5.06 -46.57 -1.94
N GLY A 46 -3.75 -46.24 -2.08
CA GLY A 46 -3.10 -46.04 -3.38
C GLY A 46 -2.08 -44.89 -3.53
N GLY A 47 -0.78 -45.19 -3.41
CA GLY A 47 0.31 -44.57 -4.20
C GLY A 47 1.00 -43.27 -3.68
N PRO A 48 2.35 -43.14 -3.76
CA PRO A 48 3.11 -41.94 -3.41
C PRO A 48 3.32 -40.98 -4.61
N ASP A 49 3.84 -39.79 -4.32
CA ASP A 49 4.32 -38.73 -5.24
C ASP A 49 3.30 -37.74 -5.83
N HIS A 50 2.94 -36.67 -5.10
CA HIS A 50 2.65 -35.37 -5.72
C HIS A 50 3.12 -34.22 -4.80
N PRO A 51 3.99 -33.30 -5.27
CA PRO A 51 4.38 -32.11 -4.52
C PRO A 51 3.19 -31.15 -4.40
N VAL A 52 3.04 -30.56 -3.22
CA VAL A 52 2.08 -29.51 -2.92
C VAL A 52 2.57 -28.17 -3.48
N ASP A 53 2.18 -27.85 -4.70
CA ASP A 53 2.15 -26.48 -5.24
C ASP A 53 0.95 -26.45 -6.21
N HIS A 54 0.05 -25.46 -6.28
CA HIS A 54 0.33 -24.04 -6.47
C HIS A 54 -0.86 -23.21 -5.95
N HIS A 55 -0.63 -22.40 -4.92
CA HIS A 55 -1.47 -21.24 -4.61
C HIS A 55 -1.32 -20.15 -5.68
N ARG A 56 -1.84 -20.38 -6.89
CA ARG A 56 -1.80 -19.36 -7.93
C ARG A 56 -2.97 -19.47 -8.89
N SER A 57 -4.01 -18.70 -8.63
CA SER A 57 -4.95 -18.25 -9.66
C SER A 57 -4.66 -16.78 -9.98
N PRO A 58 -3.77 -16.44 -10.92
CA PRO A 58 -3.34 -15.06 -11.14
C PRO A 58 -4.17 -14.29 -12.19
N ALA A 59 -5.43 -14.66 -12.46
CA ALA A 59 -6.18 -14.09 -13.58
C ALA A 59 -7.55 -13.46 -13.25
N THR A 60 -8.08 -13.66 -12.03
CA THR A 60 -9.41 -13.13 -11.60
C THR A 60 -9.32 -12.03 -10.52
N ASP A 61 -8.12 -11.83 -9.99
CA ASP A 61 -7.64 -10.59 -9.37
C ASP A 61 -7.68 -9.45 -10.42
N ARG A 62 -7.24 -8.21 -10.24
CA ARG A 62 -7.59 -7.00 -11.04
C ARG A 62 -8.85 -6.27 -10.53
N PRO A 63 -10.12 -6.70 -10.70
CA PRO A 63 -11.24 -6.00 -10.08
C PRO A 63 -11.20 -6.11 -8.54
N ALA A 64 -10.75 -7.26 -8.02
CA ALA A 64 -10.59 -7.48 -6.59
C ALA A 64 -9.48 -6.61 -5.97
N GLN A 65 -8.35 -6.39 -6.68
CA GLN A 65 -7.25 -5.55 -6.20
C GLN A 65 -7.69 -4.09 -6.02
N GLY A 66 -8.42 -3.52 -6.99
CA GLY A 66 -8.92 -2.16 -6.89
C GLY A 66 -9.83 -1.99 -5.66
N TYR A 67 -10.71 -2.97 -5.43
CA TYR A 67 -11.59 -2.97 -4.26
C TYR A 67 -10.82 -3.07 -2.94
N GLY A 68 -9.77 -3.92 -2.88
CA GLY A 68 -8.91 -4.05 -1.69
C GLY A 68 -8.18 -2.75 -1.32
N LEU A 69 -7.71 -1.99 -2.32
CA LEU A 69 -7.06 -0.70 -2.11
C LEU A 69 -8.02 0.36 -1.56
N VAL A 70 -9.25 0.40 -2.07
CA VAL A 70 -10.31 1.30 -1.58
C VAL A 70 -10.67 0.96 -0.13
N GLN A 71 -10.85 -0.32 0.20
CA GLN A 71 -11.13 -0.75 1.57
C GLN A 71 -9.98 -0.43 2.53
N PHE A 72 -8.73 -0.57 2.07
CA PHE A 72 -7.56 -0.20 2.85
C PHE A 72 -7.53 1.30 3.19
N VAL A 73 -7.95 2.17 2.27
CA VAL A 73 -8.10 3.61 2.53
C VAL A 73 -9.25 3.88 3.49
N LEU A 74 -10.40 3.23 3.32
CA LEU A 74 -11.56 3.40 4.22
C LEU A 74 -11.25 3.00 5.67
N ALA A 75 -10.36 2.03 5.88
CA ALA A 75 -9.89 1.63 7.21
C ALA A 75 -8.84 2.59 7.82
N ALA A 76 -8.56 3.74 7.19
CA ALA A 76 -7.55 4.67 7.68
C ALA A 76 -8.03 5.43 8.93
N HIS A 77 -7.19 5.38 9.95
CA HIS A 77 -7.39 6.12 11.19
C HIS A 77 -6.79 7.54 11.08
N GLU A 78 -7.18 8.42 12.00
CA GLU A 78 -6.59 9.75 12.14
C GLU A 78 -5.06 9.70 12.21
N GLY A 79 -4.41 10.65 11.53
CA GLY A 79 -2.96 10.68 11.37
C GLY A 79 -2.38 9.73 10.31
N GLN A 80 -3.16 8.79 9.74
CA GLN A 80 -2.69 7.85 8.71
C GLN A 80 -3.43 7.96 7.37
N ARG A 81 -4.50 8.77 7.28
CA ARG A 81 -5.37 8.90 6.09
C ARG A 81 -4.60 9.23 4.82
N ASN A 82 -3.77 10.28 4.87
CA ASN A 82 -2.98 10.71 3.70
C ASN A 82 -1.92 9.66 3.31
N THR A 83 -1.18 9.10 4.28
CA THR A 83 -0.17 8.06 4.02
C THR A 83 -0.79 6.80 3.41
N ARG A 84 -1.96 6.37 3.89
CA ARG A 84 -2.68 5.21 3.35
C ARG A 84 -3.21 5.47 1.94
N LEU A 85 -3.78 6.65 1.70
CA LEU A 85 -4.20 7.07 0.37
C LEU A 85 -3.02 7.08 -0.61
N PHE A 86 -1.90 7.68 -0.22
CA PHE A 86 -0.70 7.73 -1.05
C PHE A 86 -0.20 6.34 -1.42
N TRP A 87 -0.09 5.44 -0.43
CA TRP A 87 0.34 4.06 -0.67
C TRP A 87 -0.62 3.34 -1.63
N ALA A 88 -1.93 3.48 -1.43
CA ALA A 88 -2.93 2.84 -2.27
C ALA A 88 -2.89 3.38 -3.71
N ALA A 89 -2.74 4.70 -3.87
CA ALA A 89 -2.61 5.34 -5.17
C ALA A 89 -1.35 4.87 -5.90
N CYS A 90 -0.18 4.85 -5.25
CA CYS A 90 1.05 4.32 -5.85
C CYS A 90 0.87 2.89 -6.35
N ARG A 91 0.26 2.01 -5.54
CA ARG A 91 -0.04 0.63 -5.95
C ARG A 91 -1.01 0.57 -7.12
N ALA A 92 -2.03 1.41 -7.14
CA ALA A 92 -2.96 1.48 -8.26
C ALA A 92 -2.23 1.87 -9.56
N TYR A 93 -1.38 2.90 -9.54
CA TYR A 93 -0.63 3.33 -10.73
C TYR A 93 0.43 2.31 -11.17
N GLU A 94 1.15 1.69 -10.23
CA GLU A 94 2.13 0.63 -10.54
C GLU A 94 1.51 -0.57 -11.27
N HIS A 95 0.28 -0.92 -10.92
CA HIS A 95 -0.44 -2.03 -11.53
C HIS A 95 -1.35 -1.62 -12.71
N GLY A 96 -1.34 -0.34 -13.11
CA GLY A 96 -2.10 0.16 -14.26
C GLY A 96 -3.59 0.42 -14.00
N PHE A 97 -4.02 0.46 -12.74
CA PHE A 97 -5.40 0.77 -12.34
C PHE A 97 -5.60 2.23 -11.91
N GLY A 98 -4.52 3.01 -11.83
CA GLY A 98 -4.54 4.37 -11.26
C GLY A 98 -5.59 5.30 -11.85
N GLU A 99 -5.70 5.37 -13.19
CA GLU A 99 -6.69 6.23 -13.86
C GLU A 99 -8.14 5.84 -13.54
N GLY A 100 -8.44 4.52 -13.49
CA GLY A 100 -9.79 4.03 -13.21
C GLY A 100 -10.18 4.05 -11.73
N LEU A 101 -9.18 4.08 -10.83
CA LEU A 101 -9.40 3.99 -9.38
C LEU A 101 -9.17 5.32 -8.66
N ALA A 102 -8.60 6.33 -9.32
CA ALA A 102 -8.25 7.62 -8.72
C ALA A 102 -9.44 8.27 -8.01
N GLU A 103 -10.56 8.46 -8.70
CA GLU A 103 -11.76 9.07 -8.13
C GLU A 103 -12.32 8.25 -6.96
N THR A 104 -12.38 6.92 -7.09
CA THR A 104 -12.85 6.05 -6.01
C THR A 104 -11.95 6.10 -4.77
N LEU A 105 -10.63 6.24 -4.95
CA LEU A 105 -9.69 6.43 -3.84
C LEU A 105 -9.84 7.81 -3.18
N ILE A 106 -10.09 8.85 -3.98
CA ILE A 106 -10.37 10.21 -3.48
C ILE A 106 -11.65 10.20 -2.64
N GLU A 107 -12.73 9.65 -3.16
CA GLU A 107 -14.00 9.51 -2.44
C GLU A 107 -13.83 8.74 -1.12
N ALA A 108 -13.09 7.63 -1.15
CA ALA A 108 -12.77 6.85 0.05
C ALA A 108 -12.00 7.67 1.09
N ALA A 109 -11.00 8.44 0.67
CA ALA A 109 -10.23 9.29 1.58
C ALA A 109 -11.07 10.43 2.18
N VAL A 110 -11.94 11.04 1.38
CA VAL A 110 -12.88 12.07 1.86
C VAL A 110 -13.82 11.50 2.92
N ARG A 111 -14.33 10.27 2.71
CA ARG A 111 -15.15 9.57 3.71
C ARG A 111 -14.41 9.29 5.03
N THR A 112 -13.09 9.13 4.98
CA THR A 112 -12.29 9.01 6.21
C THR A 112 -12.11 10.35 6.93
N GLY A 113 -12.40 11.48 6.28
CA GLY A 113 -12.25 12.83 6.84
C GLY A 113 -11.02 13.58 6.31
N LEU A 114 -10.46 13.19 5.16
CA LEU A 114 -9.48 13.99 4.44
C LEU A 114 -10.21 15.08 3.63
N LEU A 115 -9.61 16.26 3.45
CA LEU A 115 -10.17 17.26 2.54
C LEU A 115 -10.04 16.77 1.09
N GLU A 116 -11.06 17.02 0.27
CA GLU A 116 -11.07 16.56 -1.12
C GLU A 116 -9.89 17.12 -1.94
N GLN A 117 -9.58 18.41 -1.76
CA GLN A 117 -8.43 19.03 -2.40
C GLN A 117 -7.10 18.37 -1.99
N GLU A 118 -6.97 18.01 -0.71
CA GLU A 118 -5.79 17.29 -0.21
C GLU A 118 -5.73 15.88 -0.82
N ALA A 119 -6.85 15.17 -0.89
CA ALA A 119 -6.92 13.83 -1.48
C ALA A 119 -6.52 13.85 -2.96
N ARG A 120 -7.06 14.78 -3.74
CA ARG A 120 -6.70 15.01 -5.15
C ARG A 120 -5.21 15.31 -5.29
N ALA A 121 -4.66 16.18 -4.46
CA ALA A 121 -3.24 16.52 -4.47
C ALA A 121 -2.35 15.30 -4.15
N THR A 122 -2.76 14.44 -3.21
CA THR A 122 -2.06 13.20 -2.87
C THR A 122 -2.06 12.21 -4.03
N VAL A 123 -3.22 11.96 -4.65
CA VAL A 123 -3.31 11.06 -5.81
C VAL A 123 -2.47 11.57 -6.98
N ALA A 124 -2.53 12.88 -7.28
CA ALA A 124 -1.68 13.48 -8.30
C ALA A 124 -0.19 13.32 -7.99
N SER A 125 0.19 13.37 -6.70
CA SER A 125 1.58 13.15 -6.28
C SER A 125 2.03 11.71 -6.46
N ALA A 126 1.16 10.74 -6.17
CA ALA A 126 1.41 9.33 -6.46
C ALA A 126 1.54 9.08 -7.97
N ALA A 127 0.65 9.65 -8.79
CA ALA A 127 0.71 9.53 -10.25
C ALA A 127 2.06 9.99 -10.82
N ARG A 128 2.58 11.13 -10.35
CA ARG A 128 3.89 11.66 -10.76
C ARG A 128 5.05 10.74 -10.36
N LEU A 129 4.97 10.09 -9.19
CA LEU A 129 6.01 9.19 -8.71
C LEU A 129 5.99 7.83 -9.44
N SER A 130 4.79 7.32 -9.70
CA SER A 130 4.58 6.00 -10.30
C SER A 130 4.60 6.01 -11.82
N SER A 131 4.44 7.17 -12.46
CA SER A 131 4.67 7.30 -13.90
C SER A 131 6.15 7.02 -14.17
N PRO A 132 6.51 5.92 -14.85
CA PRO A 132 7.87 5.74 -15.32
C PRO A 132 8.19 6.95 -16.18
N ARG A 133 9.39 7.51 -16.07
CA ARG A 133 9.89 8.43 -17.09
C ARG A 133 9.85 7.68 -18.43
N ARG A 134 8.76 7.81 -19.19
CA ARG A 134 8.71 7.45 -20.62
C ARG A 134 9.58 8.46 -21.34
N GLY A 135 10.88 8.29 -21.19
CA GLY A 135 11.90 8.94 -21.98
C GLY A 135 12.58 7.85 -22.79
N ALA A 136 12.10 7.66 -24.01
CA ALA A 136 12.86 7.27 -25.20
C ALA A 136 11.94 7.46 -26.41
#